data_AF-A0A2V5QKE9-F1
#
_entry.id   AF-A0A2V5QKE9-F1
#
_cell.length_a   1.000
_cell.length_b   1.000
_cell.length_c   1.000
_cell.angle_alpha   90.00
_cell.angle_beta   90.00
_cell.angle_gamma   90.00
#
_symmetry.space_group_name_H-M   'P 1'
#
loop_
_entity.id
_entity.type
_entity.pdbx_description
1 polymer ?
#
loop_
_entity_poly.entity_id
_entity_poly.type
_entity_poly.pdbx_seq_one_letter_code
_entity_poly.pdbx_strand_id
1 'polypeptide(L)'
;MKALIFNSFLRPLHVPEDLRGQAIERTAMSARLAGVLRRANIRALGDLHGCKLDDFASERNCGYKTLRELDALVRQARSSVEQTPPRPEAESLAGNGVSFVVPESISQLRFAELPISSRLTNLVRSIELRTLEDLNGRSAFELLRCKNCGWRTVVEIGQLIERAISGEFDEAQIEESARPTELLRLLEKGMAKLSPRDKHLLLARIRGEAVPPPTLEELGKQYALTHARVQQILEKSLNTLKKTWGPRVPRLLEAVKRRCFSNVCPLTPALLGQWIGESQSTFQLSPKAQVRLIGVLDEDVPCWPNQHDGVGGIDSSIRRLDLDLAKLACNANGCMAVADAYRKLTSQQRYKRLKVGKFLAMLRRVRRTLVEFGDPQSPVIRLSRLSATEVATHILDQSDEPLTAEEIRS
;
A
#
# COMPACT_ATOMS: atom_id res chain seq x y z
N MET A 1 20.63 -15.38 27.72
CA MET A 1 21.28 -14.31 26.92
C MET A 1 20.34 -13.10 26.96
N LYS A 2 20.71 -12.02 27.66
CA LYS A 2 19.80 -10.90 27.96
C LYS A 2 19.51 -10.08 26.70
N ALA A 3 18.23 -9.90 26.40
CA ALA A 3 17.73 -9.01 25.36
C ALA A 3 18.21 -7.58 25.61
N LEU A 4 18.93 -7.00 24.65
CA LEU A 4 19.28 -5.59 24.65
C LEU A 4 18.52 -4.93 23.51
N ILE A 5 17.32 -4.45 23.87
CA ILE A 5 16.52 -3.47 23.12
C ILE A 5 17.41 -2.26 22.80
N PHE A 6 17.12 -1.58 21.68
CA PHE A 6 17.72 -0.39 21.05
C PHE A 6 17.87 0.84 21.98
N ASN A 7 18.30 0.61 23.21
CA ASN A 7 18.03 1.46 24.35
C ASN A 7 19.13 2.48 24.59
N SER A 8 20.34 2.43 24.01
CA SER A 8 21.35 3.42 24.41
C SER A 8 21.17 4.82 23.80
N PHE A 9 20.38 4.97 22.73
CA PHE A 9 20.05 6.27 22.12
C PHE A 9 18.69 6.82 22.56
N LEU A 10 17.80 5.92 23.01
CA LEU A 10 16.58 6.25 23.76
C LEU A 10 16.81 6.27 25.28
N ARG A 11 18.03 5.96 25.75
CA ARG A 11 18.37 6.03 27.16
C ARG A 11 18.61 7.49 27.50
N PRO A 12 18.02 7.94 28.62
CA PRO A 12 18.43 9.16 29.27
C PRO A 12 19.94 9.24 29.38
N LEU A 13 20.51 10.35 28.89
CA LEU A 13 21.89 10.69 29.13
C LEU A 13 22.08 10.79 30.64
N HIS A 14 23.03 10.03 31.17
CA HIS A 14 23.44 10.14 32.56
C HIS A 14 24.62 11.09 32.67
N VAL A 15 24.45 12.16 33.46
CA VAL A 15 25.48 13.16 33.80
C VAL A 15 25.71 13.08 35.31
N PRO A 16 26.96 12.81 35.76
CA PRO A 16 27.31 12.74 37.18
C PRO A 16 26.87 13.99 37.94
N GLU A 17 26.41 13.83 39.19
CA GLU A 17 25.84 14.92 39.99
C GLU A 17 26.79 16.11 40.10
N ASP A 18 28.08 15.81 40.30
CA ASP A 18 29.17 16.79 40.47
C ASP A 18 29.38 17.69 39.25
N LEU A 19 28.96 17.23 38.07
CA LEU A 19 29.11 17.96 36.80
C LEU A 19 27.82 18.64 36.36
N ARG A 20 26.69 18.39 37.02
CA ARG A 20 25.39 18.93 36.59
C ARG A 20 25.34 20.46 36.61
N GLY A 21 26.07 21.10 37.53
CA GLY A 21 26.15 22.57 37.64
C GLY A 21 27.11 23.23 36.66
N GLN A 22 27.86 22.46 35.87
CA GLN A 22 28.87 23.03 34.98
C GLN A 22 28.22 23.66 33.75
N ALA A 23 28.48 24.95 33.54
CA ALA A 23 28.00 25.68 32.37
C ALA A 23 28.56 25.08 31.08
N ILE A 24 27.67 24.75 30.14
CA ILE A 24 28.01 24.10 28.88
C ILE A 24 28.91 24.99 28.00
N GLU A 25 28.78 26.32 28.12
CA GLU A 25 29.58 27.29 27.36
C GLU A 25 31.09 27.21 27.66
N ARG A 26 31.49 26.59 28.76
CA ARG A 26 32.90 26.37 29.12
C ARG A 26 33.52 25.13 28.45
N THR A 27 32.73 24.32 27.75
CA THR A 27 33.23 23.14 27.04
C THR A 27 33.58 23.48 25.59
N ALA A 28 34.70 22.96 25.10
CA ALA A 28 35.12 23.17 23.73
C ALA A 28 34.17 22.42 22.77
N MET A 29 33.37 23.17 22.01
CA MET A 29 32.42 22.62 21.04
C MET A 29 32.28 23.50 19.80
N SER A 30 31.80 22.91 18.72
CA SER A 30 31.54 23.58 17.46
C SER A 30 30.38 24.55 17.57
N ALA A 31 30.39 25.59 16.75
CA ALA A 31 29.29 26.54 16.63
C ALA A 31 27.95 25.85 16.26
N ARG A 32 28.00 24.68 15.59
CA ARG A 32 26.81 23.90 15.28
C ARG A 32 26.21 23.24 16.52
N LEU A 33 27.05 22.59 17.33
CA LEU A 33 26.58 21.96 18.57
C LEU A 33 26.09 23.00 19.57
N ALA A 34 26.83 24.09 19.77
CA ALA A 34 26.41 25.21 20.61
C ALA A 34 25.05 25.78 20.17
N GLY A 35 24.84 25.94 18.86
CA GLY A 35 23.57 26.39 18.31
C GLY A 35 22.40 25.42 18.56
N VAL A 36 22.64 24.11 18.50
CA VAL A 36 21.62 23.08 18.80
C VAL A 36 21.26 23.11 20.28
N LEU A 37 22.25 23.10 21.17
CA LEU A 37 22.04 23.11 22.63
C LEU A 37 21.31 24.38 23.08
N ARG A 38 21.65 25.54 22.50
CA ARG A 38 20.95 26.81 22.79
C ARG A 38 19.47 26.78 22.40
N ARG A 39 19.12 26.19 21.25
CA ARG A 39 17.71 26.06 20.82
C ARG A 39 16.94 25.08 21.68
N ALA A 40 17.59 24.01 22.11
CA ALA A 40 17.05 23.06 23.07
C ALA A 40 17.06 23.59 24.52
N ASN A 41 17.43 24.86 24.74
CA ASN A 41 17.52 25.52 26.05
C ASN A 41 18.39 24.78 27.09
N ILE A 42 19.43 24.09 26.63
CA ILE A 42 20.42 23.41 27.48
C ILE A 42 21.53 24.41 27.83
N ARG A 43 21.71 24.72 29.11
CA ARG A 43 22.65 25.74 29.61
C ARG A 43 23.73 25.15 30.51
N ALA A 44 23.43 24.07 31.22
CA ALA A 44 24.36 23.32 32.04
C ALA A 44 24.44 21.85 31.59
N LEU A 45 25.55 21.16 31.89
CA LEU A 45 25.67 19.73 31.61
C LEU A 45 24.55 18.93 32.30
N GLY A 46 24.04 19.39 33.44
CA GLY A 46 22.91 18.78 34.14
C GLY A 46 21.61 18.80 33.35
N ASP A 47 21.42 19.77 32.45
CA ASP A 47 20.23 19.86 31.61
C ASP A 47 20.21 18.75 30.54
N LEU A 48 21.37 18.18 30.21
CA LEU A 48 21.44 16.99 29.36
C LEU A 48 21.02 15.74 30.12
N HIS A 49 21.00 15.76 31.46
CA HIS A 49 20.60 14.61 32.24
C HIS A 49 19.11 14.29 31.99
N GLY A 50 18.77 13.04 31.70
CA GLY A 50 17.37 12.70 31.38
C GLY A 50 17.07 12.73 29.88
N CYS A 51 17.71 13.64 29.13
CA CYS A 51 17.49 13.80 27.70
C CYS A 51 18.03 12.61 26.90
N LYS A 52 17.39 12.32 25.77
CA LYS A 52 17.82 11.31 24.80
C LYS A 52 18.59 12.02 23.69
N LEU A 53 19.53 11.32 23.05
CA LEU A 53 20.20 11.86 21.87
C LEU A 53 19.20 12.14 20.72
N ASP A 54 18.10 11.39 20.67
CA ASP A 54 17.00 11.58 19.71
C ASP A 54 16.25 12.91 19.91
N ASP A 55 16.18 13.43 21.13
CA ASP A 55 15.53 14.72 21.43
C ASP A 55 16.20 15.86 20.64
N PHE A 56 17.50 15.73 20.37
CA PHE A 56 18.28 16.69 19.60
C PHE A 56 18.32 16.39 18.10
N ALA A 57 17.98 15.17 17.65
CA ALA A 57 18.01 14.80 16.24
C ALA A 57 16.94 15.54 15.41
N SER A 58 15.89 16.02 16.07
CA SER A 58 14.83 16.82 15.48
C SER A 58 15.22 18.29 15.25
N GLU A 59 16.28 18.76 15.91
CA GLU A 59 16.74 20.15 15.85
C GLU A 59 17.34 20.53 14.49
N ARG A 60 17.10 21.79 14.08
CA ARG A 60 17.66 22.32 12.83
C ARG A 60 19.19 22.28 12.89
N ASN A 61 19.84 21.88 11.80
CA ASN A 61 21.31 21.76 11.67
C ASN A 61 21.96 20.73 12.63
N CYS A 62 21.18 19.83 13.21
CA CYS A 62 21.69 18.71 14.00
C CYS A 62 21.97 17.49 13.11
N GLY A 63 23.19 17.43 12.56
CA GLY A 63 23.63 16.34 11.68
C GLY A 63 24.47 15.29 12.41
N TYR A 64 24.94 14.29 11.66
CA TYR A 64 25.85 13.24 12.14
C TYR A 64 27.03 13.77 12.96
N LYS A 65 27.74 14.76 12.40
CA LYS A 65 28.92 15.37 13.05
C LYS A 65 28.55 16.02 14.38
N THR A 66 27.42 16.72 14.44
CA THR A 66 26.94 17.41 15.64
C THR A 66 26.55 16.43 16.74
N LEU A 67 25.84 15.34 16.41
CA LEU A 67 25.46 14.33 17.41
C LEU A 67 26.64 13.48 17.86
N ARG A 68 27.63 13.22 16.99
CA ARG A 68 28.89 12.61 17.41
C ARG A 68 29.68 13.48 18.38
N GLU A 69 29.68 14.78 18.13
CA GLU A 69 30.31 15.75 19.02
C GLU A 69 29.59 15.80 20.38
N LEU A 70 28.25 15.73 20.39
CA LEU A 70 27.46 15.64 21.62
C LEU A 70 27.74 14.33 22.40
N ASP A 71 27.78 13.18 21.72
CA ASP A 71 28.14 11.90 22.35
C ASP A 71 29.58 11.94 22.92
N ALA A 72 30.52 12.52 22.19
CA ALA A 72 31.89 12.70 22.66
C ALA A 72 31.97 13.60 23.91
N LEU A 73 31.21 14.70 23.93
CA LEU A 73 31.11 15.62 25.08
C LEU A 73 30.54 14.91 26.31
N VAL A 74 29.50 14.09 26.16
CA VAL A 74 28.93 13.30 27.27
C VAL A 74 29.92 12.24 27.75
N ARG A 75 30.64 11.57 26.86
CA ARG A 75 31.67 10.60 27.25
C ARG A 75 32.83 11.26 27.99
N GLN A 76 33.28 12.43 27.55
CA GLN A 76 34.33 13.21 28.20
C GLN A 76 33.92 13.67 29.60
N ALA A 77 32.66 14.08 29.78
CA ALA A 77 32.11 14.39 31.09
C ALA A 77 32.14 13.16 32.02
N ARG A 78 31.85 11.95 31.49
CA ARG A 78 31.91 10.71 32.27
C ARG A 78 33.34 10.29 32.63
N SER A 79 34.28 10.37 31.70
CA SER A 79 35.67 9.98 31.93
C SER A 79 36.44 10.92 32.87
N SER A 80 35.94 12.14 33.10
CA SER A 80 36.59 13.12 33.99
C SER A 80 36.42 12.79 35.48
N VAL A 81 35.57 11.80 35.82
CA VAL A 81 35.30 11.36 37.20
C VAL A 81 36.07 10.07 37.55
N GLU A 82 36.53 9.31 36.56
CA GLU A 82 37.32 8.08 36.77
C GLU A 82 38.82 8.35 36.53
N GLN A 83 39.52 8.84 37.55
CA GLN A 83 40.98 8.77 37.59
C GLN A 83 41.44 7.65 38.53
N THR A 84 41.72 6.48 37.96
CA THR A 84 42.80 5.57 38.41
C THR A 84 43.25 4.72 37.21
N PRO A 85 44.53 4.75 36.77
CA PRO A 85 44.99 4.01 35.59
C PRO A 85 45.51 2.59 35.96
N PRO A 86 45.62 1.67 34.98
CA PRO A 86 46.85 1.63 34.18
C PRO A 86 46.63 1.69 32.66
N ARG A 87 47.77 1.93 32.00
CA ARG A 87 48.05 2.35 30.62
C ARG A 87 48.01 1.16 29.61
N PRO A 88 48.28 1.34 28.31
CA PRO A 88 47.36 1.05 27.22
C PRO A 88 47.78 -0.18 26.39
N GLU A 89 46.89 -1.14 26.21
CA GLU A 89 47.01 -2.09 25.10
C GLU A 89 46.19 -1.57 23.92
N ALA A 90 46.91 -1.38 22.82
CA ALA A 90 46.41 -0.86 21.57
C ALA A 90 45.57 -1.93 20.84
N GLU A 91 44.36 -2.24 21.32
CA GLU A 91 43.46 -3.15 20.60
C GLU A 91 41.99 -2.68 20.62
N SER A 92 41.47 -2.48 19.40
CA SER A 92 40.08 -2.27 18.99
C SER A 92 39.43 -0.87 19.09
N LEU A 93 39.55 -0.14 17.98
CA LEU A 93 38.69 0.96 17.53
C LEU A 93 37.26 0.50 17.11
N ALA A 94 36.73 -0.58 17.69
CA ALA A 94 35.47 -1.20 17.28
C ALA A 94 34.65 -1.64 18.50
N GLY A 95 33.49 -1.03 18.71
CA GLY A 95 32.52 -1.51 19.70
C GLY A 95 31.76 -0.39 20.38
N ASN A 96 30.44 -0.55 20.49
CA ASN A 96 29.47 0.35 21.13
C ASN A 96 28.82 1.41 20.24
N GLY A 97 28.66 1.14 18.94
CA GLY A 97 27.47 1.59 18.23
C GLY A 97 26.32 0.61 18.50
N VAL A 98 25.14 1.08 18.93
CA VAL A 98 23.95 0.21 18.99
C VAL A 98 23.70 -0.37 17.60
N SER A 99 23.67 -1.68 17.55
CA SER A 99 23.34 -2.43 16.34
C SER A 99 21.85 -2.72 16.30
N PHE A 100 21.27 -2.76 15.11
CA PHE A 100 19.90 -3.21 14.93
C PHE A 100 19.82 -4.70 15.28
N VAL A 101 18.80 -5.05 16.05
CA VAL A 101 18.46 -6.44 16.37
C VAL A 101 17.13 -6.71 15.70
N VAL A 102 17.12 -7.69 14.81
CA VAL A 102 15.92 -8.05 14.03
C VAL A 102 15.53 -9.47 14.42
N PRO A 103 14.39 -9.66 15.12
CA PRO A 103 13.90 -10.99 15.46
C PRO A 103 13.58 -11.82 14.22
N GLU A 104 13.71 -13.15 14.34
CA GLU A 104 13.43 -14.10 13.26
C GLU A 104 12.00 -13.97 12.72
N SER A 105 11.03 -13.64 13.58
CA SER A 105 9.64 -13.46 13.18
C SER A 105 9.40 -12.35 12.15
N ILE A 106 10.36 -11.43 11.99
CA ILE A 106 10.26 -10.29 11.06
C ILE A 106 11.42 -10.23 10.07
N SER A 107 12.34 -11.21 10.10
CA SER A 107 13.58 -11.24 9.29
C SER A 107 13.26 -11.13 7.79
N GLN A 108 12.25 -11.88 7.34
CA GLN A 108 11.85 -12.00 5.93
C GLN A 108 11.03 -10.81 5.39
N LEU A 109 10.68 -9.81 6.21
CA LEU A 109 9.93 -8.64 5.74
C LEU A 109 10.75 -7.83 4.74
N ARG A 110 10.22 -7.63 3.54
CA ARG A 110 10.92 -6.96 2.44
C ARG A 110 10.70 -5.44 2.49
N PHE A 111 11.77 -4.66 2.37
CA PHE A 111 11.66 -3.19 2.30
C PHE A 111 10.77 -2.69 1.15
N ALA A 112 10.69 -3.44 0.06
CA ALA A 112 9.84 -3.08 -1.09
C ALA A 112 8.34 -3.02 -0.74
N GLU A 113 7.92 -3.77 0.28
CA GLU A 113 6.53 -3.91 0.70
C GLU A 113 6.19 -3.03 1.92
N LEU A 114 7.22 -2.51 2.61
CA LEU A 114 7.07 -1.74 3.82
C LEU A 114 6.79 -0.25 3.56
N PRO A 115 6.13 0.45 4.51
CA PRO A 115 5.85 1.88 4.42
C PRO A 115 7.09 2.70 4.74
N ILE A 116 8.01 2.80 3.77
CA ILE A 116 9.26 3.53 3.91
C ILE A 116 9.28 4.82 3.09
N SER A 117 9.98 5.83 3.61
CA SER A 117 10.19 7.13 2.98
C SER A 117 11.07 6.99 1.73
N SER A 118 11.04 8.00 0.86
CA SER A 118 11.93 8.05 -0.30
C SER A 118 13.41 8.06 0.10
N ARG A 119 13.76 8.63 1.26
CA ARG A 119 15.14 8.62 1.77
C ARG A 119 15.58 7.21 2.16
N LEU A 120 14.76 6.51 2.94
CA LEU A 120 15.03 5.13 3.31
C LEU A 120 15.03 4.21 2.09
N THR A 121 14.12 4.41 1.14
CA THR A 121 14.10 3.68 -0.14
C THR A 121 15.42 3.83 -0.90
N ASN A 122 15.93 5.06 -1.01
CA ASN A 122 17.18 5.34 -1.70
C ASN A 122 18.39 4.75 -0.96
N LEU A 123 18.39 4.81 0.38
CA LEU A 123 19.40 4.17 1.21
C LEU A 123 19.41 2.66 0.95
N VAL A 124 18.29 1.98 1.20
CA VAL A 124 18.11 0.54 1.02
C VAL A 124 18.59 0.09 -0.36
N ARG A 125 18.24 0.84 -1.43
CA ARG A 125 18.71 0.55 -2.79
C ARG A 125 20.22 0.74 -2.95
N SER A 126 20.80 1.81 -2.39
CA SER A 126 22.22 2.13 -2.55
C SER A 126 23.17 1.16 -1.84
N ILE A 127 22.68 0.50 -0.79
CA ILE A 127 23.43 -0.51 -0.03
C ILE A 127 22.83 -1.92 -0.18
N GLU A 128 21.99 -2.09 -1.20
CA GLU A 128 21.37 -3.37 -1.62
C GLU A 128 20.66 -4.17 -0.53
N LEU A 129 20.11 -3.50 0.49
CA LEU A 129 19.27 -4.15 1.49
C LEU A 129 17.96 -4.58 0.84
N ARG A 130 17.52 -5.81 1.10
CA ARG A 130 16.29 -6.39 0.56
C ARG A 130 15.25 -6.63 1.65
N THR A 131 15.71 -7.06 2.82
CA THR A 131 14.90 -7.53 3.95
C THR A 131 15.31 -6.85 5.25
N LEU A 132 14.48 -6.96 6.29
CA LEU A 132 14.87 -6.48 7.62
C LEU A 132 16.07 -7.28 8.18
N GLU A 133 16.21 -8.56 7.85
CA GLU A 133 17.37 -9.38 8.23
C GLU A 133 18.70 -8.72 7.83
N ASP A 134 18.76 -8.06 6.69
CA ASP A 134 19.98 -7.40 6.20
C ASP A 134 20.46 -6.25 7.10
N LEU A 135 19.61 -5.76 8.00
CA LEU A 135 19.96 -4.78 9.04
C LEU A 135 20.53 -5.42 10.30
N ASN A 136 20.31 -6.72 10.52
CA ASN A 136 20.69 -7.37 11.76
C ASN A 136 22.21 -7.28 11.97
N GLY A 137 22.60 -6.80 13.16
CA GLY A 137 24.01 -6.58 13.50
C GLY A 137 24.65 -5.34 12.89
N ARG A 138 23.97 -4.60 11.99
CA ARG A 138 24.49 -3.31 11.49
C ARG A 138 24.32 -2.22 12.54
N SER A 139 25.30 -1.34 12.66
CA SER A 139 25.20 -0.20 13.58
C SER A 139 24.57 1.03 12.92
N ALA A 140 23.87 1.85 13.73
CA ALA A 140 23.37 3.15 13.27
C ALA A 140 24.51 4.02 12.69
N PHE A 141 25.71 3.93 13.27
CA PHE A 141 26.91 4.63 12.82
C PHE A 141 27.36 4.19 11.42
N GLU A 142 27.34 2.90 11.13
CA GLU A 142 27.62 2.39 9.78
C GLU A 142 26.66 2.98 8.76
N LEU A 143 25.35 2.96 9.05
CA LEU A 143 24.34 3.50 8.14
C LEU A 143 24.53 5.00 7.90
N LEU A 144 24.89 5.78 8.93
CA LEU A 144 25.10 7.23 8.81
C LEU A 144 26.31 7.61 7.94
N ARG A 145 27.22 6.66 7.67
CA ARG A 145 28.31 6.87 6.69
C ARG A 145 27.82 6.74 5.25
N CYS A 146 26.65 6.14 5.02
CA CYS A 146 26.07 5.98 3.70
C CYS A 146 25.49 7.30 3.18
N LYS A 147 25.65 7.54 1.88
CA LYS A 147 25.02 8.68 1.21
C LYS A 147 23.50 8.59 1.37
N ASN A 148 22.85 9.74 1.61
CA ASN A 148 21.41 9.86 1.86
C ASN A 148 20.89 9.23 3.16
N CYS A 149 21.76 8.74 4.05
CA CYS A 149 21.36 8.35 5.39
C CYS A 149 21.59 9.49 6.38
N GLY A 150 20.50 10.04 6.92
CA GLY A 150 20.53 10.94 8.06
C GLY A 150 19.91 10.28 9.28
N TRP A 151 20.00 10.95 10.43
CA TRP A 151 19.40 10.43 11.67
C TRP A 151 17.92 10.13 11.56
N ARG A 152 17.15 10.97 10.85
CA ARG A 152 15.73 10.71 10.58
C ARG A 152 15.50 9.36 9.89
N THR A 153 16.42 8.93 9.02
CA THR A 153 16.35 7.63 8.35
C THR A 153 16.69 6.48 9.30
N VAL A 154 17.65 6.68 10.21
CA VAL A 154 17.97 5.71 11.27
C VAL A 154 16.79 5.53 12.24
N VAL A 155 16.17 6.64 12.65
CA VAL A 155 14.97 6.64 13.51
C VAL A 155 13.81 5.94 12.81
N GLU A 156 13.59 6.24 11.53
CA GLU A 156 12.58 5.57 10.70
C GLU A 156 12.79 4.04 10.65
N ILE A 157 14.04 3.58 10.53
CA ILE A 157 14.35 2.13 10.58
C ILE A 157 13.97 1.55 11.95
N GLY A 158 14.34 2.21 13.05
CA GLY A 158 13.99 1.75 14.40
C GLY A 158 12.47 1.64 14.60
N GLN A 159 11.72 2.68 14.21
CA GLN A 159 10.26 2.67 14.27
C GLN A 159 9.64 1.58 13.39
N LEU A 160 10.23 1.30 12.22
CA LEU A 160 9.76 0.24 11.34
C LEU A 160 9.94 -1.14 11.97
N ILE A 161 11.09 -1.38 12.63
CA ILE A 161 11.36 -2.63 13.36
C ILE A 161 10.39 -2.77 14.54
N GLU A 162 10.18 -1.72 15.33
CA GLU A 162 9.23 -1.76 16.45
C GLU A 162 7.79 -2.07 16.00
N ARG A 163 7.34 -1.45 14.91
CA ARG A 163 6.04 -1.76 14.29
C ARG A 163 5.95 -3.20 13.77
N ALA A 164 7.04 -3.72 13.21
CA ALA A 164 7.08 -5.10 12.77
C ALA A 164 7.00 -6.06 13.97
N ILE A 165 7.75 -5.79 15.05
CA ILE A 165 7.76 -6.60 16.27
C ILE A 165 6.39 -6.61 16.95
N SER A 166 5.64 -5.50 16.90
CA SER A 166 4.27 -5.45 17.45
C SER A 166 3.25 -6.25 16.64
N GLY A 167 3.66 -6.89 15.54
CA GLY A 167 2.79 -7.67 14.68
C GLY A 167 1.96 -6.81 13.72
N GLU A 168 2.27 -5.51 13.56
CA GLU A 168 1.50 -4.63 12.67
C GLU A 168 1.43 -5.16 11.23
N PHE A 169 2.50 -5.85 10.81
CA PHE A 169 2.68 -6.40 9.45
C PHE A 169 2.43 -7.93 9.35
N ASP A 170 1.99 -8.57 10.43
CA ASP A 170 1.76 -10.03 10.47
C ASP A 170 0.59 -10.44 9.55
N GLU A 171 0.83 -11.46 8.73
CA GLU A 171 -0.14 -12.03 7.78
C GLU A 171 -0.97 -13.16 8.42
N ALA A 172 -0.42 -13.89 9.39
CA ALA A 172 -0.93 -15.19 9.83
C ALA A 172 -2.21 -15.10 10.70
N GLN A 173 -2.57 -13.90 11.16
CA GLN A 173 -3.63 -13.71 12.15
C GLN A 173 -5.04 -13.46 11.57
N ILE A 174 -5.25 -13.66 10.27
CA ILE A 174 -6.53 -13.31 9.63
C ILE A 174 -7.19 -14.56 9.06
N GLU A 175 -8.26 -14.99 9.74
CA GLU A 175 -9.17 -16.03 9.24
C GLU A 175 -9.66 -15.71 7.82
N GLU A 176 -9.74 -16.72 6.94
CA GLU A 176 -10.10 -16.57 5.53
C GLU A 176 -11.43 -15.81 5.33
N SER A 177 -12.42 -16.13 6.15
CA SER A 177 -13.75 -15.49 6.15
C SER A 177 -13.69 -14.01 6.53
N ALA A 178 -12.76 -13.61 7.41
CA ALA A 178 -12.62 -12.24 7.90
C ALA A 178 -11.76 -11.34 7.00
N ARG A 179 -11.08 -11.91 5.98
CA ARG A 179 -10.15 -11.18 5.11
C ARG A 179 -10.77 -9.97 4.39
N PRO A 180 -11.98 -10.04 3.80
CA PRO A 180 -12.60 -8.87 3.17
C PRO A 180 -12.87 -7.74 4.18
N THR A 181 -13.37 -8.08 5.37
CA THR A 181 -13.64 -7.10 6.44
C THR A 181 -12.35 -6.45 6.93
N GLU A 182 -11.30 -7.25 7.16
CA GLU A 182 -10.01 -6.72 7.59
C GLU A 182 -9.35 -5.83 6.53
N LEU A 183 -9.45 -6.20 5.24
CA LEU A 183 -8.98 -5.36 4.15
C LEU A 183 -9.62 -3.97 4.21
N LEU A 184 -10.95 -3.91 4.28
CA LEU A 184 -11.67 -2.63 4.33
C LEU A 184 -11.29 -1.80 5.56
N ARG A 185 -11.15 -2.45 6.73
CA ARG A 185 -10.73 -1.79 7.97
C ARG A 185 -9.33 -1.18 7.83
N LEU A 186 -8.38 -1.91 7.26
CA LEU A 186 -7.02 -1.42 7.03
C LEU A 186 -6.98 -0.29 6.01
N LEU A 187 -7.81 -0.35 4.97
CA LEU A 187 -7.92 0.70 3.96
C LEU A 187 -8.52 1.99 4.55
N GLU A 188 -9.60 1.93 5.34
CA GLU A 188 -10.18 3.12 5.97
C GLU A 188 -9.22 3.76 6.99
N LYS A 189 -8.55 2.95 7.82
CA LYS A 189 -7.49 3.43 8.70
C LYS A 189 -6.31 4.03 7.92
N GLY A 190 -5.94 3.43 6.79
CA GLY A 190 -4.90 3.95 5.89
C GLY A 190 -5.29 5.30 5.28
N MET A 191 -6.54 5.45 4.84
CA MET A 191 -7.06 6.71 4.31
C MET A 191 -7.07 7.83 5.35
N ALA A 192 -7.25 7.50 6.64
CA ALA A 192 -7.15 8.47 7.72
C ALA A 192 -5.72 9.02 7.90
N LYS A 193 -4.69 8.28 7.46
CA LYS A 193 -3.27 8.71 7.48
C LYS A 193 -2.87 9.55 6.25
N LEU A 194 -3.72 9.63 5.22
CA LEU A 194 -3.45 10.46 4.04
C LEU A 194 -3.60 11.96 4.37
N SER A 195 -2.88 12.81 3.63
CA SER A 195 -3.07 14.26 3.77
C SER A 195 -4.52 14.64 3.40
N PRO A 196 -5.11 15.69 4.01
CA PRO A 196 -6.50 16.07 3.73
C PRO A 196 -6.79 16.26 2.25
N ARG A 197 -5.85 16.88 1.52
CA ARG A 197 -5.95 17.08 0.07
C ARG A 197 -5.93 15.76 -0.70
N ASP A 198 -4.96 14.89 -0.41
CA ASP A 198 -4.79 13.64 -1.15
C ASP A 198 -5.96 12.68 -0.87
N LYS A 199 -6.45 12.64 0.38
CA LYS A 199 -7.68 11.93 0.77
C LYS A 199 -8.87 12.46 -0.01
N HIS A 200 -9.05 13.78 -0.09
CA HIS A 200 -10.20 14.38 -0.74
C HIS A 200 -10.20 14.13 -2.26
N LEU A 201 -9.04 14.21 -2.92
CA LEU A 201 -8.89 13.82 -4.33
C LEU A 201 -9.22 12.34 -4.57
N LEU A 202 -8.73 11.45 -3.70
CA LEU A 202 -9.04 10.02 -3.78
C LEU A 202 -10.54 9.77 -3.59
N LEU A 203 -11.15 10.41 -2.59
CA LEU A 203 -12.59 10.30 -2.32
C LEU A 203 -13.43 10.82 -3.48
N ALA A 204 -13.08 11.96 -4.09
CA ALA A 204 -13.76 12.47 -5.27
C ALA A 204 -13.76 11.45 -6.42
N ARG A 205 -12.67 10.68 -6.56
CA ARG A 205 -12.54 9.66 -7.60
C ARG A 205 -13.34 8.37 -7.31
N ILE A 206 -13.52 7.98 -6.05
CA ILE A 206 -14.18 6.71 -5.68
C ILE A 206 -15.65 6.87 -5.22
N ARG A 207 -16.00 7.98 -4.55
CA ARG A 207 -17.33 8.21 -3.95
C ARG A 207 -18.38 8.78 -4.90
N GLY A 208 -18.03 9.13 -6.15
CA GLY A 208 -18.99 9.75 -7.07
C GLY A 208 -20.26 8.92 -7.25
N GLU A 209 -21.41 9.42 -6.79
CA GLU A 209 -22.75 8.90 -7.12
C GLU A 209 -22.98 8.95 -8.64
N ALA A 210 -22.43 9.99 -9.28
CA ALA A 210 -22.44 10.18 -10.73
C ALA A 210 -21.72 9.04 -11.48
N VAL A 211 -22.37 8.60 -12.56
CA VAL A 211 -21.84 7.62 -13.52
C VAL A 211 -21.62 8.40 -14.82
N PRO A 212 -20.40 8.87 -15.12
CA PRO A 212 -19.10 8.39 -14.65
C PRO A 212 -18.48 9.20 -13.49
N PRO A 213 -17.56 8.59 -12.70
CA PRO A 213 -16.74 9.35 -11.76
C PRO A 213 -15.91 10.40 -12.49
N PRO A 214 -15.58 11.52 -11.83
CA PRO A 214 -14.95 12.65 -12.50
C PRO A 214 -13.61 12.24 -13.12
N THR A 215 -13.35 12.76 -14.32
CA THR A 215 -12.10 12.50 -15.03
C THR A 215 -10.92 13.19 -14.32
N LEU A 216 -9.70 12.75 -14.62
CA LEU A 216 -8.49 13.40 -14.09
C LEU A 216 -8.40 14.87 -14.53
N GLU A 217 -8.94 15.19 -15.71
CA GLU A 217 -9.02 16.56 -16.22
C GLU A 217 -10.03 17.40 -15.43
N GLU A 218 -11.22 16.87 -15.14
CA GLU A 218 -12.22 17.53 -14.32
C GLU A 218 -11.72 17.79 -12.90
N LEU A 219 -11.08 16.80 -12.28
CA LEU A 219 -10.42 16.97 -10.98
C LEU A 219 -9.29 18.01 -11.07
N GLY A 220 -8.51 18.01 -12.15
CA GLY A 220 -7.50 19.03 -12.40
C GLY A 220 -8.09 20.44 -12.36
N LYS A 221 -9.18 20.67 -13.11
CA LYS A 221 -9.90 21.95 -13.13
C LYS A 221 -10.45 22.33 -11.75
N GLN A 222 -11.08 21.38 -11.04
CA GLN A 222 -11.69 21.62 -9.73
C GLN A 222 -10.67 22.03 -8.65
N TYR A 223 -9.46 21.46 -8.69
CA TYR A 223 -8.42 21.73 -7.68
C TYR A 223 -7.30 22.66 -8.16
N ALA A 224 -7.46 23.29 -9.32
CA ALA A 224 -6.42 24.11 -9.98
C ALA A 224 -5.08 23.35 -10.13
N LEU A 225 -5.15 22.09 -10.55
CA LEU A 225 -4.02 21.20 -10.80
C LEU A 225 -4.00 20.74 -12.26
N THR A 226 -2.82 20.37 -12.77
CA THR A 226 -2.73 19.71 -14.08
C THR A 226 -3.19 18.26 -13.98
N HIS A 227 -3.65 17.69 -15.11
CA HIS A 227 -3.98 16.27 -15.23
C HIS A 227 -2.86 15.36 -14.67
N ALA A 228 -1.62 15.59 -15.13
CA ALA A 228 -0.46 14.82 -14.69
C ALA A 228 -0.22 14.94 -13.18
N ARG A 229 -0.47 16.11 -12.59
CA ARG A 229 -0.28 16.30 -11.15
C ARG A 229 -1.33 15.55 -10.33
N VAL A 230 -2.59 15.56 -10.77
CA VAL A 230 -3.66 14.76 -10.13
C VAL A 230 -3.32 13.28 -10.19
N GLN A 231 -2.90 12.79 -11.36
CA GLN A 231 -2.49 11.39 -11.54
C GLN A 231 -1.37 11.01 -10.55
N GLN A 232 -0.30 11.80 -10.47
CA GLN A 232 0.80 11.54 -9.52
C GLN A 232 0.35 11.50 -8.06
N ILE A 233 -0.57 12.39 -7.66
CA ILE A 233 -1.10 12.41 -6.30
C ILE A 233 -1.91 11.14 -6.02
N LEU A 234 -2.77 10.73 -6.95
CA LEU A 234 -3.57 9.51 -6.81
C LEU A 234 -2.68 8.26 -6.76
N GLU A 235 -1.75 8.10 -7.69
CA GLU A 235 -0.79 6.99 -7.70
C GLU A 235 0.01 6.91 -6.38
N LYS A 236 0.51 8.06 -5.92
CA LYS A 236 1.21 8.14 -4.63
C LYS A 236 0.30 7.73 -3.46
N SER A 237 -0.95 8.17 -3.46
CA SER A 237 -1.92 7.85 -2.41
C SER A 237 -2.24 6.36 -2.37
N LEU A 238 -2.51 5.77 -3.53
CA LEU A 238 -2.78 4.34 -3.68
C LEU A 238 -1.58 3.48 -3.27
N ASN A 239 -0.38 3.87 -3.70
CA ASN A 239 0.85 3.19 -3.30
C ASN A 239 1.09 3.31 -1.78
N THR A 240 0.75 4.47 -1.19
CA THR A 240 0.80 4.65 0.26
C THR A 240 -0.18 3.70 0.96
N LEU A 241 -1.43 3.61 0.50
CA LEU A 241 -2.43 2.70 1.07
C LEU A 241 -2.01 1.24 0.98
N LYS A 242 -1.46 0.80 -0.17
CA LYS A 242 -0.92 -0.56 -0.34
C LYS A 242 0.17 -0.91 0.66
N LYS A 243 1.08 0.03 0.94
CA LYS A 243 2.27 -0.24 1.77
C LYS A 243 2.08 0.10 3.25
N THR A 244 1.05 0.86 3.61
CA THR A 244 0.85 1.37 4.99
C THR A 244 0.95 0.27 6.05
N TRP A 245 0.47 -0.93 5.71
CA TRP A 245 0.41 -2.10 6.58
C TRP A 245 1.33 -3.22 6.08
N GLY A 246 2.41 -2.88 5.39
CA GLY A 246 3.36 -3.84 4.85
C GLY A 246 2.71 -4.79 3.83
N PRO A 247 3.00 -6.10 3.88
CA PRO A 247 2.46 -7.06 2.92
C PRO A 247 0.97 -7.38 3.12
N ARG A 248 0.37 -7.01 4.27
CA ARG A 248 -1.01 -7.39 4.62
C ARG A 248 -2.04 -6.95 3.58
N VAL A 249 -2.00 -5.69 3.14
CA VAL A 249 -2.96 -5.18 2.15
C VAL A 249 -2.83 -5.90 0.80
N PRO A 250 -1.63 -6.02 0.19
CA PRO A 250 -1.43 -6.83 -1.02
C PRO A 250 -1.92 -8.28 -0.89
N ARG A 251 -1.66 -8.93 0.25
CA ARG A 251 -2.08 -10.32 0.50
C ARG A 251 -3.60 -10.46 0.61
N LEU A 252 -4.25 -9.51 1.27
CA LEU A 252 -5.71 -9.47 1.39
C LEU A 252 -6.39 -9.16 0.05
N LEU A 253 -5.80 -8.28 -0.77
CA LEU A 253 -6.24 -8.05 -2.16
C LEU A 253 -6.13 -9.33 -2.99
N GLU A 254 -5.01 -10.06 -2.86
CA GLU A 254 -4.81 -11.34 -3.53
C GLU A 254 -5.80 -12.41 -3.04
N ALA A 255 -6.16 -12.44 -1.76
CA ALA A 255 -7.21 -13.33 -1.24
C ALA A 255 -8.58 -13.01 -1.85
N VAL A 256 -8.94 -11.73 -1.93
CA VAL A 256 -10.16 -11.26 -2.62
C VAL A 256 -10.16 -11.68 -4.09
N LYS A 257 -9.04 -11.48 -4.79
CA LYS A 257 -8.85 -11.89 -6.19
C LYS A 257 -9.04 -13.39 -6.37
N ARG A 258 -8.41 -14.21 -5.54
CA ARG A 258 -8.54 -15.68 -5.59
C ARG A 258 -9.98 -16.13 -5.37
N ARG A 259 -10.69 -15.51 -4.44
CA ARG A 259 -12.11 -15.82 -4.19
C ARG A 259 -12.97 -15.51 -5.41
N CYS A 260 -12.78 -14.34 -6.03
CA CYS A 260 -13.43 -13.98 -7.30
C CYS A 260 -13.10 -14.97 -8.43
N PHE A 261 -11.84 -15.36 -8.57
CA PHE A 261 -11.41 -16.26 -9.65
C PHE A 261 -11.90 -17.69 -9.47
N SER A 262 -11.93 -18.19 -8.23
CA SER A 262 -12.41 -19.54 -7.91
C SER A 262 -13.90 -19.70 -8.24
N ASN A 263 -14.68 -18.64 -7.99
CA ASN A 263 -16.11 -18.61 -8.29
C ASN A 263 -16.43 -18.09 -9.71
N VAL A 264 -15.41 -17.68 -10.47
CA VAL A 264 -15.56 -17.03 -11.79
C VAL A 264 -16.59 -15.88 -11.75
N CYS A 265 -16.50 -15.04 -10.72
CA CYS A 265 -17.41 -13.91 -10.53
C CYS A 265 -16.66 -12.61 -10.25
N PRO A 266 -17.17 -11.45 -10.69
CA PRO A 266 -16.59 -10.17 -10.37
C PRO A 266 -16.98 -9.72 -8.95
N LEU A 267 -16.13 -8.89 -8.34
CA LEU A 267 -16.46 -8.23 -7.08
C LEU A 267 -17.50 -7.14 -7.33
N THR A 268 -18.73 -7.36 -6.85
CA THR A 268 -19.83 -6.39 -6.89
C THR A 268 -20.12 -5.84 -5.49
N PRO A 269 -20.82 -4.69 -5.36
CA PRO A 269 -21.21 -4.16 -4.05
C PRO A 269 -22.06 -5.14 -3.24
N ALA A 270 -22.94 -5.90 -3.90
CA ALA A 270 -23.77 -6.92 -3.27
C ALA A 270 -22.94 -8.12 -2.78
N LEU A 271 -22.01 -8.60 -3.62
CA LEU A 271 -21.10 -9.69 -3.25
C LEU A 271 -20.20 -9.31 -2.07
N LEU A 272 -19.64 -8.09 -2.10
CA LEU A 272 -18.85 -7.57 -1.00
C LEU A 272 -19.69 -7.48 0.29
N GLY A 273 -20.93 -7.00 0.19
CA GLY A 273 -21.89 -6.98 1.30
C GLY A 273 -22.12 -8.37 1.92
N GLN A 274 -22.31 -9.40 1.10
CA GLN A 274 -22.44 -10.78 1.59
C GLN A 274 -21.18 -11.28 2.30
N TRP A 275 -19.99 -10.87 1.86
CA TRP A 275 -18.74 -11.32 2.47
C TRP A 275 -18.44 -10.66 3.80
N ILE A 276 -18.83 -9.40 3.97
CA ILE A 276 -18.62 -8.65 5.22
C ILE A 276 -19.78 -8.83 6.21
N GLY A 277 -20.95 -9.27 5.73
CA GLY A 277 -22.13 -9.52 6.55
C GLY A 277 -22.54 -8.28 7.36
N GLU A 278 -22.82 -8.50 8.64
CA GLU A 278 -23.27 -7.47 9.58
C GLU A 278 -22.25 -6.34 9.80
N SER A 279 -20.97 -6.58 9.49
CA SER A 279 -19.92 -5.55 9.61
C SER A 279 -20.08 -4.39 8.63
N GLN A 280 -20.97 -4.51 7.64
CA GLN A 280 -21.20 -3.48 6.62
C GLN A 280 -21.53 -2.11 7.20
N SER A 281 -22.28 -2.05 8.30
CA SER A 281 -22.71 -0.81 8.96
C SER A 281 -21.57 -0.04 9.65
N THR A 282 -20.41 -0.69 9.84
CA THR A 282 -19.27 -0.11 10.56
C THR A 282 -18.36 0.75 9.69
N PHE A 283 -18.51 0.68 8.37
CA PHE A 283 -17.64 1.35 7.41
C PHE A 283 -18.19 2.70 6.96
N GLN A 284 -17.29 3.67 6.77
CA GLN A 284 -17.67 5.02 6.31
C GLN A 284 -17.87 5.09 4.80
N LEU A 285 -17.24 4.20 4.04
CA LEU A 285 -17.40 4.11 2.60
C LEU A 285 -18.63 3.27 2.24
N SER A 286 -19.41 3.73 1.26
CA SER A 286 -20.47 2.90 0.68
C SER A 286 -19.87 1.66 0.00
N PRO A 287 -20.61 0.55 -0.10
CA PRO A 287 -20.13 -0.68 -0.75
C PRO A 287 -19.63 -0.44 -2.19
N LYS A 288 -20.30 0.45 -2.92
CA LYS A 288 -19.89 0.89 -4.26
C LYS A 288 -18.53 1.59 -4.26
N ALA A 289 -18.29 2.50 -3.32
CA ALA A 289 -17.01 3.18 -3.17
C ALA A 289 -15.89 2.22 -2.73
N GLN A 290 -16.20 1.23 -1.89
CA GLN A 290 -15.26 0.18 -1.47
C GLN A 290 -14.80 -0.68 -2.66
N VAL A 291 -15.73 -1.16 -3.49
CA VAL A 291 -15.40 -1.94 -4.70
C VAL A 291 -14.56 -1.12 -5.68
N ARG A 292 -14.87 0.17 -5.86
CA ARG A 292 -14.04 1.09 -6.66
C ARG A 292 -12.64 1.24 -6.10
N LEU A 293 -12.51 1.44 -4.78
CA LEU A 293 -11.21 1.55 -4.14
C LEU A 293 -10.38 0.29 -4.33
N ILE A 294 -10.97 -0.89 -4.16
CA ILE A 294 -10.29 -2.18 -4.40
C ILE A 294 -9.82 -2.28 -5.86
N GLY A 295 -10.69 -1.98 -6.82
CA GLY A 295 -10.33 -2.06 -8.25
C GLY A 295 -9.30 -1.03 -8.70
N VAL A 296 -9.24 0.13 -8.05
CA VAL A 296 -8.22 1.16 -8.32
C VAL A 296 -6.90 0.82 -7.59
N LEU A 297 -6.96 0.13 -6.45
CA LEU A 297 -5.77 -0.39 -5.81
C LEU A 297 -5.18 -1.53 -6.64
N ASP A 298 -5.97 -2.51 -7.05
CA ASP A 298 -5.48 -3.64 -7.83
C ASP A 298 -6.37 -3.88 -9.06
N GLU A 299 -5.83 -3.49 -10.22
CA GLU A 299 -6.51 -3.59 -11.52
C GLU A 299 -6.76 -5.05 -11.93
N ASP A 300 -6.05 -6.01 -11.36
CA ASP A 300 -6.28 -7.44 -11.62
C ASP A 300 -7.49 -8.00 -10.86
N VAL A 301 -7.99 -7.28 -9.84
CA VAL A 301 -9.21 -7.68 -9.14
C VAL A 301 -10.40 -7.31 -10.04
N PRO A 302 -11.28 -8.27 -10.40
CA PRO A 302 -12.37 -8.03 -11.34
C PRO A 302 -13.51 -7.23 -10.67
N CYS A 303 -13.33 -5.93 -10.46
CA CYS A 303 -14.28 -5.07 -9.75
C CYS A 303 -15.35 -4.48 -10.67
N TRP A 304 -16.61 -4.72 -10.32
CA TRP A 304 -17.80 -4.26 -11.05
C TRP A 304 -18.66 -3.41 -10.10
N PRO A 305 -18.23 -2.16 -9.82
CA PRO A 305 -18.92 -1.28 -8.87
C PRO A 305 -20.29 -0.79 -9.39
N ASN A 306 -20.47 -0.86 -10.70
CA ASN A 306 -21.71 -0.60 -11.43
C ASN A 306 -22.05 -1.85 -12.21
N GLN A 307 -23.31 -2.29 -12.18
CA GLN A 307 -23.75 -3.51 -12.87
C GLN A 307 -23.75 -3.36 -14.40
N HIS A 308 -23.72 -2.14 -14.93
CA HIS A 308 -23.90 -1.85 -16.37
C HIS A 308 -22.91 -0.81 -16.94
N ASP A 309 -21.66 -0.81 -16.49
CA ASP A 309 -20.65 0.07 -17.11
C ASP A 309 -20.07 -0.59 -18.37
N GLY A 310 -20.78 -0.46 -19.50
CA GLY A 310 -20.30 -0.81 -20.85
C GLY A 310 -19.21 0.13 -21.37
N VAL A 311 -18.32 0.60 -20.49
CA VAL A 311 -17.35 1.66 -20.77
C VAL A 311 -16.10 1.03 -21.41
N GLY A 312 -15.99 1.16 -22.73
CA GLY A 312 -14.78 0.82 -23.51
C GLY A 312 -15.10 0.35 -24.94
N GLY A 313 -14.22 0.69 -25.89
CA GLY A 313 -14.42 0.34 -27.31
C GLY A 313 -14.46 -1.17 -27.56
N ILE A 314 -15.41 -1.67 -28.34
CA ILE A 314 -15.55 -3.11 -28.56
C ILE A 314 -14.60 -3.56 -29.67
N ASP A 315 -13.59 -4.34 -29.31
CA ASP A 315 -12.69 -4.98 -30.29
C ASP A 315 -13.29 -6.28 -30.87
N SER A 316 -12.67 -6.79 -31.93
CA SER A 316 -13.14 -8.01 -32.61
C SER A 316 -13.13 -9.25 -31.72
N SER A 317 -12.29 -9.30 -30.68
CA SER A 317 -12.24 -10.43 -29.74
C SER A 317 -13.42 -10.39 -28.78
N ILE A 318 -13.82 -9.20 -28.33
CA ILE A 318 -15.01 -9.01 -27.48
C ILE A 318 -16.29 -9.33 -28.26
N ARG A 319 -16.41 -8.85 -29.53
CA ARG A 319 -17.58 -9.20 -30.38
C ARG A 319 -17.72 -10.71 -30.56
N ARG A 320 -16.60 -11.39 -30.81
CA ARG A 320 -16.55 -12.85 -30.98
C ARG A 320 -16.94 -13.57 -29.70
N LEU A 321 -16.40 -13.14 -28.55
CA LEU A 321 -16.79 -13.71 -27.25
C LEU A 321 -18.29 -13.55 -26.99
N ASP A 322 -18.84 -12.37 -27.24
CA ASP A 322 -20.26 -12.07 -27.05
C ASP A 322 -21.16 -12.97 -27.91
N LEU A 323 -20.78 -13.18 -29.18
CA LEU A 323 -21.46 -14.12 -30.07
C LEU A 323 -21.47 -15.56 -29.56
N ASP A 324 -20.34 -16.06 -29.07
CA ASP A 324 -20.29 -17.43 -28.56
C ASP A 324 -21.03 -17.58 -27.24
N LEU A 325 -20.97 -16.56 -26.37
CA LEU A 325 -21.74 -16.53 -25.14
C LEU A 325 -23.23 -16.53 -25.43
N ALA A 326 -23.68 -15.76 -26.43
CA ALA A 326 -25.06 -15.79 -26.89
C ALA A 326 -25.45 -17.20 -27.38
N LYS A 327 -24.64 -17.85 -28.21
CA LYS A 327 -24.90 -19.23 -28.66
C LYS A 327 -24.97 -20.22 -27.49
N LEU A 328 -24.05 -20.11 -26.53
CA LEU A 328 -24.06 -20.95 -25.33
C LEU A 328 -25.33 -20.74 -24.50
N ALA A 329 -25.74 -19.49 -24.29
CA ALA A 329 -26.97 -19.16 -23.58
C ALA A 329 -28.22 -19.67 -24.33
N CYS A 330 -28.29 -19.51 -25.66
CA CYS A 330 -29.38 -20.08 -26.49
C CYS A 330 -29.51 -21.59 -26.26
N ASN A 331 -28.40 -22.32 -26.30
CA ASN A 331 -28.36 -23.78 -26.11
C ASN A 331 -28.71 -24.22 -24.67
N ALA A 332 -28.70 -23.29 -23.72
CA ALA A 332 -29.02 -23.53 -22.31
C ALA A 332 -30.37 -22.89 -21.91
N ASN A 333 -31.34 -22.86 -22.84
CA ASN A 333 -32.67 -22.29 -22.61
C ASN A 333 -32.66 -20.79 -22.24
N GLY A 334 -31.69 -20.05 -22.75
CA GLY A 334 -31.58 -18.59 -22.60
C GLY A 334 -30.85 -18.09 -21.35
N CYS A 335 -30.40 -18.98 -20.46
CA CYS A 335 -29.61 -18.62 -19.29
C CYS A 335 -28.51 -19.63 -18.96
N MET A 336 -27.36 -19.16 -18.50
CA MET A 336 -26.22 -20.02 -18.13
C MET A 336 -25.39 -19.37 -17.03
N ALA A 337 -24.94 -20.13 -16.02
CA ALA A 337 -24.02 -19.60 -15.02
C ALA A 337 -22.70 -19.14 -15.68
N VAL A 338 -22.15 -18.01 -15.23
CA VAL A 338 -20.91 -17.45 -15.78
C VAL A 338 -19.74 -18.45 -15.68
N ALA A 339 -19.67 -19.20 -14.58
CA ALA A 339 -18.67 -20.25 -14.39
C ALA A 339 -18.80 -21.38 -15.43
N ASP A 340 -20.03 -21.78 -15.77
CA ASP A 340 -20.29 -22.80 -16.79
C ASP A 340 -19.93 -22.32 -18.18
N ALA A 341 -20.29 -21.07 -18.49
CA ALA A 341 -19.92 -20.43 -19.74
C ALA A 341 -18.40 -20.38 -19.90
N TYR A 342 -17.67 -20.00 -18.85
CA TYR A 342 -16.21 -20.00 -18.86
C TYR A 342 -15.64 -21.42 -19.09
N ARG A 343 -16.14 -22.43 -18.39
CA ARG A 343 -15.72 -23.84 -18.56
C ARG A 343 -15.96 -24.35 -19.99
N LYS A 344 -17.15 -24.08 -20.55
CA LYS A 344 -17.51 -24.49 -21.93
C LYS A 344 -16.75 -23.71 -23.00
N LEU A 345 -16.41 -22.45 -22.76
CA LEU A 345 -15.56 -21.70 -23.68
C LEU A 345 -14.13 -22.23 -23.66
N THR A 346 -13.55 -22.41 -22.48
CA THR A 346 -12.15 -22.83 -22.32
C THR A 346 -11.88 -24.26 -22.78
N SER A 347 -12.90 -25.11 -22.88
CA SER A 347 -12.78 -26.43 -23.54
C SER A 347 -12.61 -26.32 -25.07
N GLN A 348 -12.95 -25.17 -25.67
CA GLN A 348 -12.73 -24.92 -27.10
C GLN A 348 -11.28 -24.46 -27.32
N GLN A 349 -10.62 -25.01 -28.35
CA GLN A 349 -9.21 -24.75 -28.64
C GLN A 349 -8.87 -23.26 -28.75
N ARG A 350 -9.80 -22.47 -29.29
CA ARG A 350 -9.72 -21.01 -29.43
C ARG A 350 -9.59 -20.23 -28.12
N TYR A 351 -10.16 -20.73 -27.01
CA TYR A 351 -10.15 -20.06 -25.70
C TYR A 351 -9.36 -20.82 -24.64
N LYS A 352 -8.63 -21.87 -25.02
CA LYS A 352 -7.84 -22.72 -24.10
C LYS A 352 -6.87 -21.94 -23.19
N ARG A 353 -6.39 -20.78 -23.64
CA ARG A 353 -5.48 -19.89 -22.89
C ARG A 353 -6.17 -18.69 -22.23
N LEU A 354 -7.50 -18.61 -22.28
CA LEU A 354 -8.27 -17.51 -21.71
C LEU A 354 -8.28 -17.61 -20.18
N LYS A 355 -7.60 -16.68 -19.50
CA LYS A 355 -7.62 -16.58 -18.03
C LYS A 355 -8.93 -16.00 -17.53
N VAL A 356 -9.39 -16.43 -16.34
CA VAL A 356 -10.62 -15.92 -15.69
C VAL A 356 -10.68 -14.40 -15.63
N GLY A 357 -9.61 -13.74 -15.17
CA GLY A 357 -9.58 -12.27 -15.09
C GLY A 357 -9.80 -11.59 -16.44
N LYS A 358 -9.18 -12.09 -17.52
CA LYS A 358 -9.38 -11.58 -18.88
C LYS A 358 -10.80 -11.85 -19.37
N PHE A 359 -11.34 -13.04 -19.09
CA PHE A 359 -12.72 -13.37 -19.41
C PHE A 359 -13.70 -12.42 -18.73
N LEU A 360 -13.59 -12.20 -17.41
CA LEU A 360 -14.44 -11.26 -16.67
C LEU A 360 -14.29 -9.81 -17.17
N ALA A 361 -13.07 -9.38 -17.50
CA ALA A 361 -12.84 -8.05 -18.07
C ALA A 361 -13.51 -7.87 -19.44
N MET A 362 -13.49 -8.92 -20.29
CA MET A 362 -14.20 -8.92 -21.57
C MET A 362 -15.71 -9.01 -21.38
N LEU A 363 -16.18 -9.84 -20.45
CA LEU A 363 -17.59 -10.04 -20.12
C LEU A 363 -18.25 -8.74 -19.66
N ARG A 364 -17.53 -7.84 -18.98
CA ARG A 364 -18.04 -6.51 -18.62
C ARG A 364 -18.40 -5.62 -19.83
N ARG A 365 -17.90 -5.94 -21.03
CA ARG A 365 -17.97 -5.11 -22.24
C ARG A 365 -18.85 -5.71 -23.34
N VAL A 366 -19.46 -6.86 -23.09
CA VAL A 366 -20.38 -7.51 -24.02
C VAL A 366 -21.71 -6.75 -24.07
N ARG A 367 -22.46 -6.89 -25.18
CA ARG A 367 -23.73 -6.17 -25.40
C ARG A 367 -24.91 -7.10 -25.64
N ARG A 368 -24.69 -8.22 -26.32
CA ARG A 368 -25.76 -9.20 -26.66
C ARG A 368 -26.13 -10.09 -25.48
N THR A 369 -25.28 -10.14 -24.48
CA THR A 369 -25.51 -10.90 -23.26
C THR A 369 -25.51 -9.98 -22.05
N LEU A 370 -26.44 -10.22 -21.13
CA LEU A 370 -26.56 -9.52 -19.86
C LEU A 370 -26.06 -10.43 -18.75
N VAL A 371 -25.28 -9.87 -17.84
CA VAL A 371 -24.87 -10.59 -16.62
C VAL A 371 -25.76 -10.13 -15.49
N GLU A 372 -26.57 -11.06 -14.99
CA GLU A 372 -27.46 -10.86 -13.86
C GLU A 372 -26.82 -11.40 -12.58
N PHE A 373 -26.99 -10.65 -11.49
CA PHE A 373 -26.44 -10.96 -10.17
C PHE A 373 -27.55 -11.34 -9.18
N GLY A 374 -28.50 -12.18 -9.61
CA GLY A 374 -29.57 -12.68 -8.73
C GLY A 374 -29.00 -13.35 -7.48
N ASP A 375 -28.03 -14.25 -7.68
CA ASP A 375 -27.06 -14.62 -6.65
C ASP A 375 -25.70 -13.95 -6.99
N PRO A 376 -25.22 -13.00 -6.17
CA PRO A 376 -23.92 -12.37 -6.37
C PRO A 376 -22.73 -13.32 -6.45
N GLN A 377 -22.80 -14.52 -5.85
CA GLN A 377 -21.72 -15.52 -5.89
C GLN A 377 -21.72 -16.35 -7.17
N SER A 378 -22.90 -16.53 -7.78
CA SER A 378 -23.11 -17.31 -8.99
C SER A 378 -23.85 -16.49 -10.04
N PRO A 379 -23.18 -15.48 -10.65
CA PRO A 379 -23.81 -14.67 -11.67
C PRO A 379 -24.21 -15.50 -12.88
N VAL A 380 -25.27 -15.06 -13.55
CA VAL A 380 -25.87 -15.77 -14.70
C VAL A 380 -25.80 -14.88 -15.93
N ILE A 381 -25.38 -15.45 -17.04
CA ILE A 381 -25.44 -14.86 -18.37
C ILE A 381 -26.82 -15.15 -18.94
N ARG A 382 -27.55 -14.10 -19.31
CA ARG A 382 -28.79 -14.17 -20.08
C ARG A 382 -28.62 -13.54 -21.45
N LEU A 383 -29.40 -13.99 -22.41
CA LEU A 383 -29.56 -13.28 -23.68
C LEU A 383 -30.26 -11.95 -23.42
N SER A 384 -29.71 -10.86 -23.94
CA SER A 384 -30.48 -9.62 -24.01
C SER A 384 -31.66 -9.83 -24.95
N ARG A 385 -32.82 -9.25 -24.63
CA ARG A 385 -33.87 -9.08 -25.64
C ARG A 385 -33.32 -8.08 -26.65
N LEU A 386 -32.73 -8.59 -27.73
CA LEU A 386 -32.18 -7.77 -28.80
C LEU A 386 -33.30 -6.83 -29.28
N SER A 387 -33.01 -5.54 -29.33
CA SER A 387 -33.91 -4.59 -29.97
C SER A 387 -34.06 -4.95 -31.44
N ALA A 388 -35.20 -4.61 -32.06
CA ALA A 388 -35.44 -4.87 -33.49
C ALA A 388 -34.30 -4.32 -34.38
N THR A 389 -33.68 -3.22 -33.96
CA THR A 389 -32.50 -2.62 -34.57
C THR A 389 -31.24 -3.47 -34.46
N GLU A 390 -31.00 -4.13 -33.33
CA GLU A 390 -29.84 -5.02 -33.15
C GLU A 390 -30.02 -6.35 -33.89
N VAL A 391 -31.26 -6.84 -34.01
CA VAL A 391 -31.61 -7.99 -34.86
C VAL A 391 -31.38 -7.66 -36.33
N ALA A 392 -31.88 -6.51 -36.80
CA ALA A 392 -31.65 -6.05 -38.17
C ALA A 392 -30.15 -5.86 -38.47
N THR A 393 -29.39 -5.27 -37.54
CA THR A 393 -27.93 -5.11 -37.70
C THR A 393 -27.22 -6.46 -37.75
N HIS A 394 -27.69 -7.47 -36.99
CA HIS A 394 -27.12 -8.81 -37.01
C HIS A 394 -27.37 -9.56 -38.31
N ILE A 395 -28.58 -9.43 -38.85
CA ILE A 395 -28.98 -10.00 -40.14
C ILE A 395 -28.14 -9.37 -41.27
N LEU A 396 -27.93 -8.05 -41.21
CA LEU A 396 -27.09 -7.33 -42.18
C LEU A 396 -25.60 -7.67 -42.05
N ASP A 397 -25.06 -7.83 -40.83
CA ASP A 397 -23.66 -8.21 -40.59
C ASP A 397 -23.31 -9.65 -40.99
N GLN A 398 -24.32 -10.51 -41.19
CA GLN A 398 -24.14 -11.92 -41.60
C GLN A 398 -24.49 -12.18 -43.07
N SER A 399 -25.03 -11.19 -43.77
CA SER A 399 -25.40 -11.31 -45.18
C SER A 399 -24.30 -10.74 -46.06
N ASP A 400 -23.73 -11.59 -46.92
CA ASP A 400 -22.82 -11.14 -47.98
C ASP A 400 -23.58 -10.55 -49.19
N GLU A 401 -24.91 -10.57 -49.16
CA GLU A 401 -25.80 -10.02 -50.19
C GLU A 401 -26.79 -8.99 -49.63
N PRO A 402 -27.23 -7.99 -50.42
CA PRO A 402 -28.20 -6.99 -49.99
C PRO A 402 -29.58 -7.63 -49.74
N LEU A 403 -30.02 -7.60 -48.48
CA LEU A 403 -31.32 -8.12 -48.06
C LEU A 403 -32.45 -7.13 -48.33
N THR A 404 -33.63 -7.65 -48.66
CA THR A 404 -34.85 -6.88 -48.88
C THR A 404 -35.55 -6.53 -47.57
N ALA A 405 -36.37 -5.48 -47.58
CA ALA A 405 -37.08 -5.00 -46.40
C ALA A 405 -38.14 -5.98 -45.84
N GLU A 406 -38.50 -7.02 -46.60
CA GLU A 406 -39.39 -8.11 -46.18
C GLU A 406 -38.61 -9.21 -45.45
N GLU A 407 -37.40 -9.56 -45.92
CA GLU A 407 -36.50 -10.54 -45.28
C GLU A 407 -35.96 -10.07 -43.92
N ILE A 408 -35.87 -8.75 -43.71
CA ILE A 408 -35.47 -8.16 -42.43
C ILE A 408 -36.62 -8.21 -41.39
N ARG A 409 -37.88 -8.39 -41.83
CA ARG A 409 -39.07 -8.33 -40.97
C ARG A 409 -39.68 -9.69 -40.61
N SER A 410 -39.34 -10.77 -41.31
CA SER A 410 -39.74 -12.15 -40.96
C SER A 410 -38.80 -12.73 -39.91
#